data_AF-A0A0D0W0B1-F1
#
_entry.id   AF-A0A0D0W0B1-F1
#
_cell.length_a   1.000
_cell.length_b   1.000
_cell.length_c   1.000
_cell.angle_alpha   90.00
_cell.angle_beta   90.00
_cell.angle_gamma   90.00
#
_symmetry.space_group_name_H-M   'P 1'
#
loop_
_entity.id
_entity.type
_entity.pdbx_description
1 polymer ?
#
loop_
_entity_poly.entity_id
_entity_poly.type
_entity_poly.pdbx_seq_one_letter_code
_entity_poly.pdbx_strand_id
1 'polypeptide(L)'
;MLHMWDENLVGLWDSGPYDYGVMESSWICLRGDGTGWSAWANAAGGASLSQLTWICPHEGQVELRYTWTASGTGSPGAPPALTEVDEEGPDDTLVRTTFAVSMDMPSIGGPPVMTLHFEESVECSHRYGLLTREADHLLARSRQEQGSPSAP
;
A
#
# COMPACT_ATOMS: atom_id res chain seq x y z
N MET A 1 -2.37 21.45 17.12
CA MET A 1 -2.23 20.00 17.34
C MET A 1 -0.93 19.61 16.66
N LEU A 2 0.00 18.95 17.36
CA LEU A 2 1.13 18.32 16.69
C LEU A 2 0.53 17.17 15.87
N HIS A 3 0.47 17.31 14.55
CA HIS A 3 0.15 16.18 13.70
C HIS A 3 1.29 15.16 13.88
N MET A 4 0.96 14.00 14.44
CA MET A 4 1.88 12.87 14.56
C MET A 4 2.05 12.13 13.23
N TRP A 5 1.77 12.80 12.10
CA TRP A 5 1.72 12.24 10.75
C TRP A 5 2.49 13.17 9.83
N ASP A 6 3.33 12.61 8.97
CA ASP A 6 3.96 13.36 7.87
C ASP A 6 3.02 13.36 6.65
N GLU A 7 2.51 14.53 6.27
CA GLU A 7 1.62 14.69 5.11
C GLU A 7 2.28 14.22 3.80
N ASN A 8 3.62 14.18 3.72
CA ASN A 8 4.33 13.67 2.56
C ASN A 8 4.20 12.16 2.38
N LEU A 9 3.76 11.42 3.41
CA LEU A 9 3.45 9.99 3.33
C LEU A 9 2.04 9.72 2.79
N VAL A 10 1.14 10.70 2.84
CA VAL A 10 -0.25 10.53 2.40
C VAL A 10 -0.31 10.32 0.89
N GLY A 11 -0.95 9.22 0.49
CA GLY A 11 -1.05 8.83 -0.92
C GLY A 11 -1.17 7.33 -1.10
N LEU A 12 -1.41 6.94 -2.36
CA LEU A 12 -1.22 5.58 -2.85
C LEU A 12 0.14 5.49 -3.52
N TRP A 13 0.90 4.47 -3.12
CA TRP A 13 2.23 4.18 -3.60
C TRP A 13 2.30 2.76 -4.16
N ASP A 14 3.09 2.56 -5.21
CA ASP A 14 3.20 1.32 -5.99
C ASP A 14 4.67 0.97 -6.23
N SER A 15 5.06 -0.27 -5.96
CA SER A 15 6.43 -0.75 -6.21
C SER A 15 6.73 -1.00 -7.69
N GLY A 16 5.70 -1.07 -8.56
CA GLY A 16 5.82 -1.40 -9.97
C GLY A 16 6.95 -0.72 -10.76
N PRO A 17 7.26 0.58 -10.56
CA PRO A 17 8.41 1.24 -11.20
C PRO A 17 9.79 0.64 -10.85
N TYR A 18 9.87 -0.17 -9.80
CA TYR A 18 11.09 -0.76 -9.25
C TYR A 18 11.12 -2.30 -9.34
N ASP A 19 10.01 -2.95 -9.66
CA ASP A 19 9.85 -4.43 -9.64
C ASP A 19 10.48 -5.15 -10.84
N TYR A 20 11.48 -4.56 -11.52
CA TYR A 20 12.04 -5.20 -12.71
C TYR A 20 12.74 -6.52 -12.38
N GLY A 21 12.23 -7.62 -12.94
CA GLY A 21 12.71 -8.98 -12.66
C GLY A 21 12.22 -9.54 -11.33
N VAL A 22 11.35 -8.83 -10.61
CA VAL A 22 10.70 -9.28 -9.39
C VAL A 22 9.37 -9.94 -9.76
N MET A 23 9.01 -11.01 -9.06
CA MET A 23 7.77 -11.76 -9.31
C MET A 23 6.57 -11.24 -8.51
N GLU A 24 6.78 -10.16 -7.76
CA GLU A 24 5.89 -9.60 -6.76
C GLU A 24 5.73 -8.11 -7.02
N SER A 25 4.53 -7.60 -6.78
CA SER A 25 4.23 -6.17 -6.74
C SER A 25 3.46 -5.85 -5.49
N SER A 26 3.68 -4.64 -5.01
CA SER A 26 3.30 -4.20 -3.67
C SER A 26 2.74 -2.81 -3.70
N TRP A 27 1.75 -2.58 -2.85
CA TRP A 27 1.05 -1.31 -2.74
C TRP A 27 0.92 -0.91 -1.29
N ILE A 28 1.00 0.39 -1.04
CA ILE A 28 0.69 0.96 0.27
C ILE A 28 -0.11 2.25 0.08
N CYS A 29 -1.19 2.37 0.85
CA CYS A 29 -2.04 3.54 0.87
C CYS A 29 -2.08 4.09 2.30
N LEU A 30 -1.59 5.31 2.49
CA LEU A 30 -1.60 6.00 3.77
C LEU A 30 -2.53 7.21 3.68
N ARG A 31 -3.48 7.31 4.60
CA ARG A 31 -4.47 8.40 4.64
C ARG A 31 -4.14 9.44 5.69
N GLY A 32 -4.62 10.66 5.47
CA GLY A 32 -4.40 11.79 6.38
C GLY A 32 -5.09 11.67 7.74
N ASP A 33 -5.87 10.62 7.98
CA ASP A 33 -6.50 10.31 9.27
C ASP A 33 -5.73 9.27 10.11
N GLY A 34 -4.54 8.85 9.64
CA GLY A 34 -3.72 7.83 10.31
C GLY A 34 -4.17 6.41 10.02
N THR A 35 -5.14 6.18 9.13
CA THR A 35 -5.51 4.85 8.63
C THR A 35 -4.82 4.56 7.29
N GLY A 36 -4.81 3.28 6.91
CA GLY A 36 -4.26 2.87 5.64
C GLY A 36 -4.52 1.41 5.33
N TRP A 37 -3.96 0.97 4.22
CA TRP A 37 -3.89 -0.42 3.84
C TRP A 37 -2.62 -0.69 3.05
N SER A 38 -2.22 -1.95 3.01
CA SER A 38 -1.12 -2.43 2.20
C SER A 38 -1.54 -3.71 1.50
N ALA A 39 -0.90 -4.02 0.37
CA ALA A 39 -1.20 -5.23 -0.39
C ALA A 39 0.04 -5.70 -1.13
N TRP A 40 0.07 -6.99 -1.43
CA TRP A 40 1.01 -7.55 -2.39
C TRP A 40 0.34 -8.62 -3.23
N ALA A 41 0.87 -8.84 -4.43
CA ALA A 41 0.45 -9.92 -5.32
C ALA A 41 1.66 -10.44 -6.08
N ASN A 42 1.65 -11.73 -6.42
CA ASN A 42 2.71 -12.36 -7.21
C ASN A 42 2.21 -12.97 -8.52
N ALA A 43 3.14 -13.25 -9.42
CA ALA A 43 2.86 -13.84 -10.72
C ALA A 43 2.29 -15.28 -10.66
N ALA A 44 2.41 -15.96 -9.52
CA ALA A 44 1.81 -17.27 -9.28
C ALA A 44 0.34 -17.18 -8.83
N GLY A 45 -0.20 -15.96 -8.67
CA GLY A 45 -1.58 -15.70 -8.30
C GLY A 45 -1.82 -15.56 -6.79
N GLY A 46 -0.78 -15.66 -5.95
CA GLY A 46 -0.89 -15.40 -4.52
C GLY A 46 -0.99 -13.91 -4.24
N ALA A 47 -1.84 -13.53 -3.29
CA ALA A 47 -2.03 -12.13 -2.91
C ALA A 47 -2.43 -11.98 -1.43
N SER A 48 -2.20 -10.79 -0.89
CA SER A 48 -2.64 -10.37 0.44
C SER A 48 -3.10 -8.93 0.43
N LEU A 49 -4.06 -8.62 1.32
CA LEU A 49 -4.53 -7.27 1.61
C LEU A 49 -4.61 -7.11 3.13
N SER A 50 -4.03 -6.03 3.63
CA SER A 50 -3.96 -5.78 5.06
C SER A 50 -4.43 -4.37 5.41
N GLN A 51 -5.19 -4.24 6.48
CA GLN A 51 -5.61 -2.96 7.05
C GLN A 51 -4.64 -2.55 8.15
N LEU A 52 -4.26 -1.27 8.15
CA LEU A 52 -3.30 -0.75 9.11
C LEU A 52 -3.68 0.64 9.63
N THR A 53 -3.07 0.99 10.75
CA THR A 53 -2.96 2.36 11.25
C THR A 53 -1.50 2.78 11.22
N TRP A 54 -1.25 4.09 11.12
CA TRP A 54 0.11 4.60 11.04
C TRP A 54 0.31 5.90 11.80
N ILE A 55 1.55 6.08 12.28
CA ILE A 55 2.03 7.29 12.93
C ILE A 55 3.50 7.54 12.59
N CYS A 56 3.96 8.77 12.77
CA CYS A 56 5.36 9.17 12.78
C CYS A 56 5.77 9.51 14.22
N PRO A 57 6.31 8.54 14.99
CA PRO A 57 6.68 8.78 16.39
C PRO A 57 7.85 9.77 16.53
N HIS A 58 8.70 9.83 15.50
CA HIS A 58 9.85 10.70 15.38
C HIS A 58 10.01 11.17 13.93
N GLU A 59 10.76 12.25 13.71
CA GLU A 59 11.09 12.72 12.37
C GLU A 59 11.81 11.62 11.57
N GLY A 60 11.36 11.38 10.34
CA GLY A 60 11.91 10.34 9.46
C GLY A 60 11.59 8.91 9.87
N GLN A 61 10.76 8.68 10.89
CA GLN A 61 10.31 7.33 11.29
C GLN A 61 8.81 7.17 11.08
N VAL A 62 8.41 5.96 10.71
CA VAL A 62 7.01 5.55 10.61
C VAL A 62 6.80 4.25 11.38
N GLU A 63 5.64 4.16 12.03
CA GLU A 63 5.09 2.91 12.55
C GLU A 63 3.86 2.53 11.75
N LEU A 64 3.84 1.31 11.24
CA LEU A 64 2.69 0.68 10.60
C LEU A 64 2.20 -0.42 11.53
N ARG A 65 1.02 -0.24 12.10
CA ARG A 65 0.36 -1.26 12.93
C ARG A 65 -0.75 -1.89 12.13
N TYR A 66 -0.53 -3.14 11.75
CA TYR A 66 -1.51 -3.99 11.12
C TYR A 66 -2.60 -4.33 12.12
N THR A 67 -3.83 -4.45 11.64
CA THR A 67 -5.02 -4.70 12.47
C THR A 67 -5.84 -5.87 11.95
N TRP A 68 -5.73 -6.15 10.66
CA TRP A 68 -6.41 -7.23 9.97
C TRP A 68 -5.69 -7.53 8.67
N THR A 69 -5.65 -8.80 8.29
CA THR A 69 -5.06 -9.28 7.04
C THR A 69 -5.95 -10.36 6.44
N ALA A 70 -6.10 -10.33 5.11
CA ALA A 70 -6.62 -11.44 4.33
C ALA A 70 -5.64 -11.82 3.25
N SER A 71 -5.53 -13.12 2.99
CA SER A 71 -4.69 -13.71 1.96
C SER A 71 -5.48 -14.73 1.14
N GLY A 72 -5.00 -14.96 -0.08
CA GLY A 72 -5.59 -15.95 -0.97
C GLY A 72 -5.10 -15.72 -2.39
N THR A 73 -6.03 -15.77 -3.35
CA THR A 73 -5.71 -15.57 -4.76
C THR A 73 -6.11 -14.18 -5.24
N GLY A 74 -5.27 -13.60 -6.09
CA GLY A 74 -5.51 -12.28 -6.67
C GLY A 74 -4.87 -12.16 -8.05
N SER A 75 -5.24 -11.11 -8.76
CA SER A 75 -4.60 -10.74 -10.02
C SER A 75 -3.55 -9.66 -9.79
N PRO A 76 -2.34 -9.77 -10.38
CA PRO A 76 -1.42 -8.64 -10.44
C PRO A 76 -2.09 -7.46 -11.16
N GLY A 77 -2.11 -6.28 -10.53
CA GLY A 77 -2.68 -5.07 -11.11
C GLY A 77 -3.05 -4.00 -10.08
N ALA A 78 -3.15 -2.76 -10.53
CA ALA A 78 -3.60 -1.62 -9.72
C ALA A 78 -5.03 -1.22 -10.10
N PRO A 79 -6.00 -1.15 -9.16
CA PRO A 79 -5.83 -1.40 -7.72
C PRO A 79 -5.76 -2.91 -7.39
N PRO A 80 -5.04 -3.27 -6.31
CA PRO A 80 -4.95 -4.66 -5.86
C PRO A 80 -6.29 -5.14 -5.31
N ALA A 81 -6.69 -6.35 -5.68
CA ALA A 81 -7.90 -7.00 -5.18
C ALA A 81 -7.69 -8.50 -5.02
N LEU A 82 -8.20 -9.05 -3.91
CA LEU A 82 -8.35 -10.49 -3.73
C LEU A 82 -9.56 -10.97 -4.53
N THR A 83 -9.37 -12.02 -5.31
CA THR A 83 -10.42 -12.72 -6.03
C THR A 83 -11.04 -13.80 -5.15
N GLU A 84 -10.21 -14.54 -4.42
CA GLU A 84 -10.64 -15.53 -3.44
C GLU A 84 -9.84 -15.34 -2.14
N VAL A 85 -10.53 -15.47 -1.01
CA VAL A 85 -9.93 -15.37 0.33
C VAL A 85 -9.81 -16.78 0.89
N ASP A 86 -8.58 -17.20 1.15
CA ASP A 86 -8.27 -18.50 1.76
C ASP A 86 -8.20 -18.35 3.29
N GLU A 87 -7.57 -17.28 3.76
CA GLU A 87 -7.41 -16.97 5.18
C GLU A 87 -7.67 -15.48 5.44
N GLU A 88 -8.34 -15.17 6.55
CA GLU A 88 -8.49 -13.80 7.03
C GLU A 88 -8.55 -13.77 8.56
N GLY A 89 -8.07 -12.69 9.16
CA GLY A 89 -8.07 -12.59 10.61
C GLY A 89 -7.46 -11.29 11.15
N PRO A 90 -7.56 -11.09 12.46
CA PRO A 90 -6.85 -10.01 13.12
C PRO A 90 -5.34 -10.18 12.93
N ASP A 91 -4.67 -9.05 12.77
CA ASP A 91 -3.22 -8.96 12.68
C ASP A 91 -2.75 -7.95 13.74
N ASP A 92 -1.67 -8.27 14.46
CA ASP A 92 -1.07 -7.40 15.47
C ASP A 92 0.38 -7.00 15.14
N THR A 93 0.81 -7.27 13.91
CA THR A 93 2.14 -6.94 13.41
C THR A 93 2.39 -5.43 13.50
N LEU A 94 3.56 -5.09 14.04
CA LEU A 94 4.06 -3.72 14.11
C LEU A 94 5.37 -3.63 13.34
N VAL A 95 5.37 -2.84 12.27
CA VAL A 95 6.60 -2.47 11.54
C VAL A 95 6.98 -1.06 11.94
N ARG A 96 8.19 -0.89 12.49
CA ARG A 96 8.79 0.42 12.74
C ARG A 96 10.02 0.56 11.85
N THR A 97 10.05 1.59 11.02
CA THR A 97 11.15 1.80 10.07
C THR A 97 11.40 3.26 9.79
N THR A 98 12.61 3.56 9.31
CA THR A 98 12.96 4.87 8.76
C THR A 98 12.35 5.01 7.38
N PHE A 99 11.89 6.21 7.02
CA PHE A 99 11.42 6.51 5.68
C PHE A 99 12.10 7.74 5.09
N ALA A 100 12.12 7.79 3.75
CA ALA A 100 12.48 8.99 3.01
C ALA A 100 11.50 9.19 1.84
N VAL A 101 11.08 10.44 1.64
CA VAL A 101 10.28 10.85 0.47
C VAL A 101 11.14 11.77 -0.40
N SER A 102 11.40 11.38 -1.64
CA SER A 102 12.26 12.15 -2.55
C SER A 102 11.88 11.92 -4.01
N MET A 103 12.38 12.77 -4.91
CA MET A 103 12.30 12.51 -6.34
C MET A 103 13.37 11.52 -6.76
N ASP A 104 13.00 10.55 -7.58
CA ASP A 104 13.90 9.51 -8.06
C ASP A 104 13.59 9.09 -9.49
N MET A 105 14.58 8.48 -10.17
CA MET A 105 14.46 7.95 -11.51
C MET A 105 14.20 6.44 -11.45
N PRO A 106 13.04 5.94 -11.93
CA PRO A 106 12.77 4.51 -12.01
C PRO A 106 13.85 3.75 -12.79
N SER A 107 14.11 2.51 -12.40
CA SER A 107 15.15 1.64 -13.00
C SER A 107 14.93 1.40 -14.48
N ILE A 108 13.68 1.45 -14.93
CA ILE A 108 13.30 1.34 -16.34
C ILE A 108 12.69 2.65 -16.79
N GLY A 109 13.24 3.18 -17.89
CA GLY A 109 12.95 4.49 -18.47
C GLY A 109 11.56 5.05 -18.16
N GLY A 110 11.55 6.24 -17.59
CA GLY A 110 10.36 6.98 -17.22
C GLY A 110 10.75 8.38 -16.75
N PRO A 111 9.77 9.30 -16.58
CA PRO A 111 10.04 10.56 -15.90
C PRO A 111 10.40 10.31 -14.43
N PRO A 112 11.11 11.26 -13.78
CA PRO A 112 11.27 11.22 -12.33
C PRO A 112 9.91 11.11 -11.63
N VAL A 113 9.82 10.24 -10.64
CA VAL A 113 8.62 10.07 -9.80
C VAL A 113 8.95 10.45 -8.36
N MET A 114 7.93 10.88 -7.62
CA MET A 114 8.06 10.98 -6.16
C MET A 114 8.08 9.56 -5.60
N THR A 115 9.00 9.28 -4.70
CA THR A 115 9.29 7.94 -4.20
C THR A 115 9.26 7.93 -2.70
N LEU A 116 8.64 6.89 -2.16
CA LEU A 116 8.71 6.51 -0.76
C LEU A 116 9.69 5.35 -0.63
N HIS A 117 10.72 5.55 0.17
CA HIS A 117 11.69 4.51 0.51
C HIS A 117 11.56 4.15 1.99
N PHE A 118 11.46 2.85 2.30
CA PHE A 118 11.56 2.32 3.65
C PHE A 118 12.90 1.62 3.86
N GLU A 119 13.51 1.81 5.02
CA GLU A 119 14.75 1.10 5.37
C GLU A 119 14.50 -0.41 5.51
N GLU A 120 13.40 -0.78 6.17
CA GLU A 120 12.91 -2.17 6.26
C GLU A 120 11.93 -2.45 5.13
N SER A 121 11.83 -3.73 4.73
CA SER A 121 10.85 -4.15 3.74
C SER A 121 9.45 -4.05 4.32
N VAL A 122 8.55 -3.43 3.56
CA VAL A 122 7.10 -3.42 3.81
C VAL A 122 6.47 -4.11 2.62
N GLU A 123 5.60 -5.10 2.84
CA GLU A 123 5.00 -5.91 1.75
C GLU A 123 6.01 -6.34 0.68
N CYS A 124 7.15 -6.94 1.07
CA CYS A 124 8.20 -7.37 0.13
C CYS A 124 8.94 -6.26 -0.65
N SER A 125 8.63 -4.98 -0.45
CA SER A 125 9.31 -3.86 -1.14
C SER A 125 9.88 -2.82 -0.18
N HIS A 126 11.00 -2.24 -0.60
CA HIS A 126 11.62 -1.08 0.06
C HIS A 126 11.27 0.24 -0.65
N ARG A 127 10.73 0.19 -1.88
CA ARG A 127 10.60 1.37 -2.75
C ARG A 127 9.26 1.38 -3.45
N TYR A 128 8.63 2.55 -3.39
CA TYR A 128 7.33 2.77 -3.99
C TYR A 128 7.31 4.11 -4.71
N GLY A 129 6.83 4.12 -5.96
CA GLY A 129 6.50 5.34 -6.69
C GLY A 129 5.10 5.84 -6.31
N LEU A 130 4.94 7.14 -6.18
CA LEU A 130 3.65 7.77 -5.91
C LEU A 130 2.73 7.64 -7.12
N LEU A 131 1.57 7.00 -6.94
CA LEU A 131 0.50 6.97 -7.93
C LEU A 131 -0.42 8.18 -7.81
N THR A 132 -0.87 8.48 -6.59
CA THR A 132 -1.77 9.63 -6.33
C THR A 132 -1.71 10.06 -4.88
N ARG A 133 -1.94 11.36 -4.62
CA ARG A 133 -2.14 11.91 -3.27
C ARG A 133 -3.58 11.76 -2.77
N GLU A 134 -4.52 11.42 -3.66
CA GLU A 134 -5.96 11.31 -3.36
C GLU A 134 -6.32 9.98 -2.68
N ALA A 135 -5.59 9.60 -1.63
CA ALA A 135 -5.75 8.33 -0.92
C ALA A 135 -7.15 8.11 -0.32
N ASP A 136 -7.80 9.21 0.10
CA ASP A 136 -9.10 9.17 0.78
C ASP A 136 -10.25 8.77 -0.17
N HIS A 137 -10.07 8.93 -1.48
CA HIS A 137 -11.11 8.65 -2.47
C HIS A 137 -11.08 7.21 -3.02
N LEU A 138 -10.04 6.44 -2.74
CA LEU A 138 -9.81 5.15 -3.39
C LEU A 138 -10.68 3.99 -2.87
N LEU A 139 -11.22 4.06 -1.65
CA LEU A 139 -12.22 3.09 -1.17
C LEU A 139 -13.65 3.38 -1.67
N ALA A 140 -13.94 4.61 -2.12
CA ALA A 140 -15.30 4.99 -2.49
C ALA A 140 -15.76 4.31 -3.79
N ARG A 141 -14.84 4.00 -4.71
CA ARG A 141 -15.16 3.36 -5.98
C ARG A 141 -15.40 1.85 -5.86
N SER A 142 -14.65 1.13 -5.01
CA SER A 142 -14.81 -0.32 -4.85
C SER A 142 -16.17 -0.71 -4.24
N ARG A 143 -16.72 0.12 -3.36
CA ARG A 143 -18.05 -0.12 -2.77
C ARG A 143 -19.21 0.19 -3.74
N GLN A 144 -18.99 1.08 -4.71
CA GLN A 144 -20.04 1.49 -5.66
C GLN A 144 -20.18 0.50 -6.84
N GLU A 145 -19.12 -0.23 -7.19
CA GLU A 145 -19.14 -1.27 -8.25
C GLU A 145 -19.61 -2.65 -7.75
N GLN A 146 -19.60 -2.90 -6.44
CA GLN A 146 -20.15 -4.13 -5.84
C GLN A 146 -21.64 -4.05 -5.48
N GLY A 147 -22.30 -2.92 -5.78
CA GLY A 147 -23.67 -2.62 -5.39
C GLY A 147 -24.62 -2.41 -6.58
N SER A 148 -24.92 -3.47 -7.33
CA SER A 148 -26.19 -3.55 -8.06
C SER A 148 -26.73 -4.98 -7.97
N PRO A 149 -27.69 -5.25 -7.06
CA PRO A 149 -28.53 -6.42 -7.23
C PRO A 149 -29.44 -6.13 -8.42
N SER A 150 -29.25 -6.88 -9.51
CA SER A 150 -30.27 -7.02 -10.55
C SER A 150 -31.54 -7.54 -9.87
N ALA A 151 -32.49 -6.64 -9.65
CA ALA A 151 -33.86 -6.99 -9.26
C ALA A 151 -34.61 -7.50 -10.52
N PRO A 152 -35.64 -8.35 -10.33
CA PRO A 152 -36.06 -9.39 -11.28
C PRO A 152 -36.70 -8.89 -12.59
#